data_AF-A0A524HXE1-F1
#
_entry.id   AF-A0A524HXE1-F1
#
_cell.length_a   1.000
_cell.length_b   1.000
_cell.length_c   1.000
_cell.angle_alpha   90.00
_cell.angle_beta   90.00
_cell.angle_gamma   90.00
#
_symmetry.space_group_name_H-M   'P 1'
#
loop_
_entity.id
_entity.type
_entity.pdbx_description
1 polymer ?
#
loop_
_entity_poly.entity_id
_entity_poly.type
_entity_poly.pdbx_seq_one_letter_code
_entity_poly.pdbx_strand_id
1 'polypeptide(L)'
;MVRAAPNAPAVMESGRQYVEAARIAVQLAAAIRKMGYPARAHIDGNYRLVAPLVARDAGIGEIGRMGLLMTPRLGPRVRLGVVTTPLELLPNRPTRDTTVLDFCERCRKCADNCPARAIPAGGRAEIEGALRWRIDGDACFRYWSTVGTDCARCMSVCPYSHRDNPVHNAVRWGIRRSALFRRAAVRLDDVFYGRRPIPRSGPPWTRVVSHPH
;
A
#
# COMPACT_ATOMS: atom_id res chain seq x y z
N MET A 1 10.56 0.76 9.41
CA MET A 1 9.44 0.80 10.36
C MET A 1 8.36 -0.23 10.02
N VAL A 2 7.65 -0.18 8.89
CA VAL A 2 6.56 -1.13 8.52
C VAL A 2 6.92 -2.63 8.59
N ARG A 3 8.20 -3.01 8.41
CA ARG A 3 8.63 -4.43 8.56
C ARG A 3 8.39 -5.02 9.96
N ALA A 4 8.21 -4.17 10.96
CA ALA A 4 7.87 -4.58 12.33
C ALA A 4 6.36 -4.77 12.54
N ALA A 5 5.53 -4.58 11.51
CA ALA A 5 4.11 -4.82 11.55
C ALA A 5 3.76 -6.22 12.12
N PRO A 6 2.85 -6.33 13.09
CA PRO A 6 1.87 -5.31 13.49
C PRO A 6 2.26 -4.41 14.68
N ASN A 7 3.54 -4.29 15.02
CA ASN A 7 3.98 -3.56 16.22
C ASN A 7 3.95 -2.03 16.03
N ALA A 8 4.09 -1.30 17.14
CA ALA A 8 4.03 0.17 17.25
C ALA A 8 4.82 0.99 16.19
N PRO A 9 6.00 0.56 15.68
CA PRO A 9 6.70 1.32 14.64
C PRO A 9 5.87 1.52 13.36
N ALA A 10 4.86 0.68 13.10
CA ALA A 10 3.95 0.86 11.97
C ALA A 10 3.15 2.18 12.08
N VAL A 11 2.66 2.52 13.28
CA VAL A 11 1.89 3.75 13.55
C VAL A 11 2.76 4.98 13.30
N MET A 12 3.99 4.97 13.81
CA MET A 12 4.93 6.08 13.63
C MET A 12 5.22 6.35 12.15
N GLU A 13 5.41 5.29 11.36
CA GLU A 13 5.63 5.48 9.92
C GLU A 13 4.37 5.95 9.20
N SER A 14 3.19 5.42 9.54
CA SER A 14 1.93 5.91 8.99
C SER A 14 1.73 7.40 9.27
N GLY A 15 1.87 7.83 10.53
CA GLY A 15 1.73 9.23 10.94
C GLY A 15 2.73 10.13 10.22
N ARG A 16 4.01 9.72 10.17
CA ARG A 16 5.05 10.45 9.43
C ARG A 16 4.69 10.65 7.96
N GLN A 17 4.23 9.59 7.28
CA GLN A 17 3.88 9.67 5.87
C GLN A 17 2.60 10.48 5.60
N TYR A 18 1.65 10.51 6.55
CA TYR A 18 0.50 11.41 6.44
C TYR A 18 0.91 12.88 6.51
N VAL A 19 1.80 13.24 7.45
CA VAL A 19 2.33 14.60 7.57
C VAL A 19 3.10 15.01 6.31
N GLU A 20 3.94 14.13 5.78
CA GLU A 20 4.69 14.40 4.54
C GLU A 20 3.76 14.60 3.33
N ALA A 21 2.76 13.73 3.16
CA ALA A 21 1.76 13.89 2.11
C ALA A 21 0.96 15.19 2.27
N ALA A 22 0.61 15.55 3.51
CA ALA A 22 -0.12 16.77 3.80
C ALA A 22 0.70 18.03 3.52
N ARG A 23 1.97 18.05 3.91
CA ARG A 23 2.91 19.15 3.65
C ARG A 23 2.95 19.46 2.15
N ILE A 24 3.13 18.44 1.31
CA ILE A 24 3.20 18.59 -0.15
C ILE A 24 1.85 19.06 -0.70
N ALA A 25 0.75 18.40 -0.35
CA ALA A 25 -0.58 18.70 -0.90
C ALA A 25 -1.05 20.12 -0.54
N VAL A 26 -0.81 20.56 0.69
CA VAL A 26 -1.19 21.92 1.15
C VAL A 26 -0.39 22.99 0.43
N GLN A 27 0.93 22.80 0.29
CA GLN A 27 1.79 23.74 -0.44
C GLN A 27 1.40 23.81 -1.93
N LEU A 28 1.16 22.67 -2.56
CA LEU A 28 0.72 22.60 -3.96
C LEU A 28 -0.62 23.30 -4.16
N ALA A 29 -1.61 23.03 -3.30
CA ALA A 29 -2.91 23.68 -3.38
C ALA A 29 -2.78 25.21 -3.16
N ALA A 30 -1.90 25.66 -2.27
CA ALA A 30 -1.62 27.09 -2.08
C ALA A 30 -0.98 27.73 -3.31
N ALA A 31 -0.03 27.05 -3.96
CA ALA A 31 0.58 27.50 -5.20
C ALA A 31 -0.45 27.64 -6.33
N ILE A 32 -1.35 26.65 -6.50
CA ILE A 32 -2.42 26.70 -7.50
C ILE A 32 -3.40 27.86 -7.23
N ARG A 33 -3.75 28.11 -5.97
CA ARG A 33 -4.56 29.29 -5.59
C ARG A 33 -3.88 30.61 -5.93
N LYS A 34 -2.55 30.71 -5.78
CA LYS A 34 -1.78 31.88 -6.18
C LYS A 34 -1.77 32.11 -7.70
N MET A 35 -1.97 31.05 -8.50
CA MET A 35 -2.15 31.15 -9.95
C MET A 35 -3.58 31.55 -10.37
N GLY A 36 -4.48 31.83 -9.42
CA GLY A 36 -5.86 32.27 -9.70
C GLY A 36 -6.89 31.13 -9.79
N TYR A 37 -6.51 29.88 -9.51
CA TYR A 37 -7.41 28.73 -9.60
C TYR A 37 -7.79 28.19 -8.21
N PRO A 38 -9.07 27.88 -7.94
CA PRO A 38 -9.44 27.28 -6.67
C PRO A 38 -8.86 25.86 -6.54
N ALA A 39 -8.19 25.56 -5.44
CA ALA A 39 -7.60 24.24 -5.20
C ALA A 39 -7.80 23.76 -3.77
N ARG A 40 -8.13 22.48 -3.63
CA ARG A 40 -8.35 21.79 -2.34
C ARG A 40 -7.34 20.67 -2.16
N ALA A 41 -6.63 20.66 -1.04
CA ALA A 41 -5.84 19.52 -0.60
C ALA A 41 -6.74 18.49 0.11
N HIS A 42 -6.54 17.21 -0.21
CA HIS A 42 -7.15 16.07 0.45
C HIS A 42 -6.04 15.29 1.17
N ILE A 43 -6.14 15.30 2.49
CA ILE A 43 -5.13 14.81 3.43
C ILE A 43 -5.83 14.02 4.53
N ASP A 44 -5.05 13.38 5.40
CA ASP A 44 -5.59 12.63 6.53
C ASP A 44 -6.60 13.44 7.35
N GLY A 45 -7.71 12.82 7.70
CA GLY A 45 -8.84 13.47 8.37
C GLY A 45 -9.68 14.44 7.51
N ASN A 46 -9.33 14.68 6.23
CA ASN A 46 -10.03 15.64 5.38
C ASN A 46 -10.12 15.22 3.90
N TYR A 47 -10.52 13.97 3.65
CA TYR A 47 -10.77 13.45 2.29
C TYR A 47 -12.21 13.72 1.84
N ARG A 48 -12.40 13.94 0.53
CA ARG A 48 -13.72 13.94 -0.14
C ARG A 48 -13.75 12.99 -1.35
N LEU A 49 -12.75 12.12 -1.43
CA LEU A 49 -12.51 11.20 -2.51
C LEU A 49 -11.74 9.99 -1.99
N VAL A 50 -11.70 8.90 -2.76
CA VAL A 50 -10.94 7.70 -2.44
C VAL A 50 -9.57 7.79 -3.12
N ALA A 51 -8.56 8.26 -2.38
CA ALA A 51 -7.24 8.58 -2.94
C ALA A 51 -6.58 7.42 -3.75
N PRO A 52 -6.64 6.14 -3.31
CA PRO A 52 -6.10 5.04 -4.10
C PRO A 52 -6.74 4.88 -5.49
N LEU A 53 -8.05 5.14 -5.62
CA LEU A 53 -8.75 5.04 -6.90
C LEU A 53 -8.34 6.17 -7.83
N VAL A 54 -8.28 7.40 -7.32
CA VAL A 54 -7.79 8.56 -8.07
C VAL A 54 -6.34 8.35 -8.53
N ALA A 55 -5.49 7.77 -7.68
CA ALA A 55 -4.10 7.47 -8.04
C ALA A 55 -3.98 6.38 -9.13
N ARG A 56 -4.85 5.37 -9.12
CA ARG A 56 -4.93 4.38 -10.22
C ARG A 56 -5.34 5.06 -11.54
N ASP A 57 -6.36 5.90 -11.48
CA ASP A 57 -6.87 6.62 -12.65
C ASP A 57 -5.86 7.65 -13.18
N ALA A 58 -5.00 8.21 -12.31
CA ALA A 58 -3.85 9.04 -12.66
C ALA A 58 -2.62 8.25 -13.14
N GLY A 59 -2.72 6.92 -13.25
CA GLY A 59 -1.67 6.05 -13.78
C GLY A 59 -0.49 5.76 -12.83
N ILE A 60 -0.68 5.93 -11.52
CA ILE A 60 0.40 5.77 -10.52
C ILE A 60 0.62 4.29 -10.16
N GLY A 61 -0.41 3.45 -10.30
CA GLY A 61 -0.34 2.02 -9.97
C GLY A 61 -1.67 1.30 -10.18
N GLU A 62 -1.78 0.09 -9.64
CA GLU A 62 -2.96 -0.77 -9.75
C GLU A 62 -3.46 -1.19 -8.36
N ILE A 63 -4.74 -1.51 -8.18
CA ILE A 63 -5.28 -1.99 -6.91
C ILE A 63 -5.01 -3.49 -6.76
N GLY A 64 -4.21 -3.85 -5.76
CA GLY A 64 -3.85 -5.25 -5.47
C GLY A 64 -4.88 -5.98 -4.61
N ARG A 65 -4.62 -7.28 -4.35
CA ARG A 65 -5.48 -8.15 -3.51
C ARG A 65 -5.84 -7.58 -2.15
N MET A 66 -4.93 -6.85 -1.52
CA MET A 66 -5.16 -6.27 -0.19
C MET A 66 -5.98 -4.96 -0.22
N GLY A 67 -6.53 -4.57 -1.37
CA GLY A 67 -7.32 -3.34 -1.53
C GLY A 67 -6.49 -2.05 -1.52
N LEU A 68 -5.15 -2.14 -1.56
CA LEU A 68 -4.25 -0.99 -1.60
C LEU A 68 -3.67 -0.76 -2.99
N LEU A 69 -3.28 0.49 -3.26
CA LEU A 69 -2.55 0.87 -4.48
C LEU A 69 -1.17 0.21 -4.49
N MET A 70 -0.87 -0.49 -5.56
CA MET A 70 0.39 -1.17 -5.84
C MET A 70 1.17 -0.36 -6.87
N THR A 71 2.17 0.37 -6.41
CA THR A 71 3.07 1.11 -7.31
C THR A 71 4.16 0.20 -7.88
N PRO A 72 4.64 0.42 -9.11
CA PRO A 72 5.63 -0.45 -9.75
C PRO A 72 6.94 -0.60 -8.96
N ARG A 73 7.39 0.45 -8.25
CA ARG A 73 8.69 0.47 -7.55
C ARG A 73 8.57 0.20 -6.05
N LEU A 74 7.59 0.80 -5.38
CA LEU A 74 7.47 0.73 -3.92
C LEU A 74 6.42 -0.26 -3.43
N GLY A 75 5.62 -0.81 -4.35
CA GLY A 75 4.50 -1.68 -4.02
C GLY A 75 3.42 -0.91 -3.26
N PRO A 76 2.82 -1.51 -2.21
CA PRO A 76 1.81 -0.86 -1.38
C PRO A 76 2.37 0.13 -0.35
N ARG A 77 3.68 0.38 -0.35
CA ARG A 77 4.36 1.24 0.65
C ARG A 77 4.37 2.71 0.26
N VAL A 78 3.21 3.23 -0.12
CA VAL A 78 3.04 4.65 -0.47
C VAL A 78 1.85 5.22 0.28
N ARG A 79 1.95 6.49 0.64
CA ARG A 79 0.84 7.31 1.16
C ARG A 79 0.55 8.40 0.13
N LEU A 80 -0.71 8.77 -0.01
CA LEU A 80 -1.18 9.64 -1.09
C LEU A 80 -1.69 10.95 -0.51
N GLY A 81 -1.19 12.06 -1.03
CA GLY A 81 -1.83 13.37 -0.97
C GLY A 81 -2.49 13.65 -2.32
N VAL A 82 -3.68 14.24 -2.32
CA VAL A 82 -4.41 14.57 -3.55
C VAL A 82 -4.78 16.04 -3.54
N VAL A 83 -4.73 16.71 -4.69
CA VAL A 83 -5.24 18.08 -4.85
C VAL A 83 -6.24 18.09 -6.00
N THR A 84 -7.45 18.60 -5.75
CA THR A 84 -8.44 18.85 -6.81
C THR A 84 -8.48 20.33 -7.16
N THR A 85 -8.58 20.64 -8.44
CA THR A 85 -8.60 21.99 -9.00
C THR A 85 -9.28 21.95 -10.38
N PRO A 86 -9.96 23.02 -10.82
CA PRO A 86 -10.42 23.15 -12.20
C PRO A 86 -9.32 23.63 -13.16
N LEU A 87 -8.10 23.88 -12.65
CA LEU A 87 -6.93 24.17 -13.49
C LEU A 87 -6.79 23.08 -14.56
N GLU A 88 -6.76 23.50 -15.82
CA GLU A 88 -6.60 22.59 -16.95
C GLU A 88 -5.19 21.98 -16.95
N LEU A 89 -5.13 20.65 -16.93
CA LEU A 89 -3.90 19.87 -16.88
C LEU A 89 -3.97 18.78 -17.94
N LEU A 90 -2.82 18.39 -18.50
CA LEU A 90 -2.73 17.22 -19.36
C LEU A 90 -2.91 15.95 -18.52
N PRO A 91 -4.01 15.18 -18.69
CA PRO A 91 -4.27 14.01 -17.86
C PRO A 91 -3.34 12.85 -18.26
N ASN A 92 -2.87 12.13 -17.25
CA ASN A 92 -2.25 10.82 -17.48
C ASN A 92 -3.31 9.80 -17.89
N ARG A 93 -2.88 8.75 -18.59
CA ARG A 93 -3.76 7.60 -18.88
C ARG A 93 -3.91 6.74 -17.62
N PRO A 94 -5.13 6.26 -17.31
CA PRO A 94 -5.34 5.27 -16.28
C PRO A 94 -4.46 4.04 -16.49
N THR A 95 -3.87 3.53 -15.41
CA THR A 95 -3.12 2.28 -15.45
C THR A 95 -4.06 1.10 -15.22
N ARG A 96 -3.95 0.09 -16.09
CA ARG A 96 -4.47 -1.26 -15.84
C ARG A 96 -3.32 -2.25 -15.88
N ASP A 97 -2.66 -2.45 -14.73
CA ASP A 97 -1.49 -3.32 -14.66
C ASP A 97 -1.94 -4.78 -14.46
N THR A 98 -2.23 -5.45 -15.58
CA THR A 98 -2.63 -6.86 -15.58
C THR A 98 -1.55 -7.78 -14.97
N THR A 99 -0.29 -7.35 -14.92
CA THR A 99 0.81 -8.13 -14.36
C THR A 99 0.75 -8.15 -12.83
N VAL A 100 0.37 -7.03 -12.21
CA VAL A 100 0.11 -6.95 -10.76
C VAL A 100 -1.10 -7.81 -10.41
N LEU A 101 -2.17 -7.75 -11.21
CA LEU A 101 -3.38 -8.55 -10.99
C LEU A 101 -3.06 -10.06 -11.09
N ASP A 102 -2.39 -10.51 -12.16
CA ASP A 102 -1.98 -11.92 -12.32
C ASP A 102 -1.03 -12.38 -11.20
N PHE A 103 -0.11 -11.52 -10.74
CA PHE A 103 0.73 -11.83 -9.59
C PHE A 103 -0.10 -11.99 -8.31
N CYS A 104 -1.06 -11.10 -8.06
CA CYS A 104 -1.93 -11.14 -6.88
C CYS A 104 -2.84 -12.36 -6.87
N GLU A 105 -3.35 -12.81 -8.03
CA GLU A 105 -4.15 -14.04 -8.17
C GLU A 105 -3.38 -15.26 -7.63
N ARG A 106 -2.08 -15.32 -7.89
CA ARG A 106 -1.20 -16.45 -7.52
C ARG A 106 -0.63 -16.32 -6.11
N CYS A 107 -0.17 -15.12 -5.75
CA CYS A 107 0.66 -14.90 -4.57
C CYS A 107 -0.08 -15.18 -3.27
N ARG A 108 -1.24 -14.55 -3.02
CA ARG A 108 -2.08 -14.69 -1.80
C ARG A 108 -1.38 -14.44 -0.44
N LYS A 109 -0.10 -14.08 -0.40
CA LYS A 109 0.69 -13.96 0.83
C LYS A 109 0.12 -12.96 1.84
N CYS A 110 -0.46 -11.86 1.38
CA CYS A 110 -1.13 -10.90 2.26
C CYS A 110 -2.39 -11.45 2.93
N ALA A 111 -3.17 -12.29 2.23
CA ALA A 111 -4.35 -12.95 2.79
C ALA A 111 -3.93 -13.97 3.86
N ASP A 112 -2.94 -14.81 3.55
CA ASP A 112 -2.43 -15.84 4.45
C ASP A 112 -1.82 -15.30 5.75
N ASN A 113 -1.40 -14.04 5.75
CA ASN A 113 -0.76 -13.38 6.89
C ASN A 113 -1.66 -12.32 7.54
N CYS A 114 -2.91 -12.13 7.08
CA CYS A 114 -3.83 -11.18 7.67
C CYS A 114 -4.36 -11.74 9.00
N PRO A 115 -4.03 -11.13 10.15
CA PRO A 115 -4.46 -11.67 11.45
C PRO A 115 -5.98 -11.59 11.64
N ALA A 116 -6.63 -10.60 11.02
CA ALA A 116 -8.07 -10.42 11.05
C ALA A 116 -8.83 -11.26 10.02
N ARG A 117 -8.13 -11.97 9.13
CA ARG A 117 -8.71 -12.67 7.96
C ARG A 117 -9.60 -11.77 7.08
N ALA A 118 -9.30 -10.47 7.06
CA ALA A 118 -10.05 -9.45 6.34
C ALA A 118 -9.81 -9.43 4.81
N ILE A 119 -8.74 -10.08 4.33
CA ILE A 119 -8.37 -10.10 2.91
C ILE A 119 -8.84 -11.42 2.28
N PRO A 120 -9.62 -11.40 1.18
CA PRO A 120 -10.13 -12.61 0.57
C PRO A 120 -9.00 -13.49 0.00
N ALA A 121 -9.07 -14.79 0.31
CA ALA A 121 -8.15 -15.81 -0.20
C ALA A 121 -8.53 -16.31 -1.62
N GLY A 122 -9.78 -16.12 -2.04
CA GLY A 122 -10.32 -16.53 -3.35
C GLY A 122 -9.92 -15.60 -4.51
N GLY A 123 -10.50 -15.85 -5.68
CA GLY A 123 -10.35 -14.97 -6.85
C GLY A 123 -11.05 -13.62 -6.66
N ARG A 124 -10.94 -12.73 -7.66
CA ARG A 124 -11.74 -11.52 -7.73
C ARG A 124 -13.22 -11.84 -7.99
N ALA A 125 -14.11 -10.96 -7.56
CA ALA A 125 -15.55 -11.04 -7.82
C ALA A 125 -16.04 -9.74 -8.44
N GLU A 126 -17.15 -9.81 -9.18
CA GLU A 126 -17.86 -8.62 -9.67
C GLU A 126 -18.55 -7.94 -8.50
N ILE A 127 -18.11 -6.73 -8.16
CA ILE A 127 -18.62 -5.96 -7.03
C ILE A 127 -18.78 -4.51 -7.49
N GLU A 128 -20.02 -4.01 -7.48
CA GLU A 128 -20.33 -2.62 -7.89
C GLU A 128 -19.79 -2.31 -9.30
N GLY A 129 -19.95 -3.26 -10.23
CA GLY A 129 -19.52 -3.11 -11.63
C GLY A 129 -18.01 -3.23 -11.86
N ALA A 130 -17.23 -3.68 -10.87
CA ALA A 130 -15.80 -3.91 -11.01
C ALA A 130 -15.36 -5.29 -10.51
N LEU A 131 -14.59 -6.00 -11.34
CA LEU A 131 -13.91 -7.24 -10.97
C LEU A 131 -12.73 -6.96 -10.02
N ARG A 132 -12.94 -7.15 -8.71
CA ARG A 132 -11.95 -6.80 -7.68
C ARG A 132 -11.94 -7.73 -6.47
N TRP A 133 -10.91 -7.60 -5.64
CA TRP A 133 -10.93 -8.11 -4.27
C TRP A 133 -11.49 -7.03 -3.35
N ARG A 134 -12.58 -7.31 -2.64
CA ARG A 134 -13.09 -6.45 -1.56
C ARG A 134 -12.66 -7.00 -0.22
N ILE A 135 -11.96 -6.19 0.56
CA ILE A 135 -11.59 -6.53 1.94
C ILE A 135 -12.80 -6.32 2.86
N ASP A 136 -12.84 -7.07 3.96
CA ASP A 136 -13.71 -6.76 5.10
C ASP A 136 -13.05 -5.61 5.91
N GLY A 137 -13.52 -4.39 5.65
CA GLY A 137 -13.00 -3.18 6.30
C GLY A 137 -13.22 -3.18 7.81
N ASP A 138 -14.37 -3.70 8.26
CA ASP A 138 -14.74 -3.72 9.67
C ASP A 138 -13.89 -4.73 10.44
N ALA A 139 -13.64 -5.92 9.87
CA ALA A 139 -12.73 -6.89 10.48
C ALA A 139 -11.30 -6.34 10.57
N CYS A 140 -10.83 -5.65 9.53
CA CYS A 140 -9.52 -5.01 9.53
C CYS A 140 -9.43 -3.95 10.64
N PHE A 141 -10.42 -3.06 10.72
CA PHE A 141 -10.44 -1.98 11.71
C PHE A 141 -10.62 -2.49 13.14
N ARG A 142 -11.48 -3.49 13.38
CA ARG A 142 -11.61 -4.16 14.68
C ARG A 142 -10.27 -4.68 15.20
N TYR A 143 -9.45 -5.26 14.32
CA TYR A 143 -8.12 -5.71 14.70
C TYR A 143 -7.18 -4.57 15.10
N TRP A 144 -7.29 -3.39 14.48
CA TRP A 144 -6.51 -2.21 14.89
C TRP A 144 -6.84 -1.82 16.33
N SER A 145 -8.13 -1.80 16.67
CA SER A 145 -8.60 -1.52 18.03
C SER A 145 -8.11 -2.57 19.04
N THR A 146 -7.97 -3.84 18.64
CA THR A 146 -7.44 -4.90 19.51
C THR A 146 -5.94 -4.78 19.74
N VAL A 147 -5.15 -4.52 18.69
CA VAL A 147 -3.69 -4.49 18.78
C VAL A 147 -3.14 -3.11 19.20
N GLY A 148 -3.96 -2.06 19.13
CA GLY A 148 -3.56 -0.68 19.44
C GLY A 148 -2.60 -0.08 18.42
N THR A 149 -2.60 -0.56 17.18
CA THR A 149 -1.72 -0.10 16.10
C THR A 149 -2.43 -0.09 14.74
N ASP A 150 -1.78 0.48 13.72
CA ASP A 150 -2.24 0.48 12.33
C ASP A 150 -2.12 -0.88 11.62
N CYS A 151 -1.67 -1.93 12.32
CA CYS A 151 -1.37 -3.27 11.80
C CYS A 151 -0.36 -3.30 10.64
N ALA A 152 -0.73 -2.91 9.42
CA ALA A 152 0.12 -2.91 8.21
C ALA A 152 0.77 -4.26 7.83
N ARG A 153 0.27 -5.37 8.39
CA ARG A 153 0.84 -6.71 8.20
C ARG A 153 0.79 -7.19 6.75
N CYS A 154 -0.30 -6.91 6.05
CA CYS A 154 -0.45 -7.22 4.62
C CYS A 154 0.62 -6.52 3.77
N MET A 155 0.92 -5.26 4.10
CA MET A 155 1.95 -4.46 3.44
C MET A 155 3.35 -5.00 3.74
N SER A 156 3.64 -5.39 4.99
CA SER A 156 4.97 -5.82 5.40
C SER A 156 5.43 -7.13 4.77
N VAL A 157 4.48 -8.05 4.48
CA VAL A 157 4.79 -9.38 3.90
C VAL A 157 4.72 -9.41 2.37
N CYS A 158 4.29 -8.32 1.73
CA CYS A 158 4.09 -8.30 0.28
C CYS A 158 5.44 -8.41 -0.45
N PRO A 159 5.57 -9.27 -1.49
CA PRO A 159 6.80 -9.34 -2.29
C PRO A 159 7.18 -8.01 -2.95
N TYR A 160 6.19 -7.18 -3.31
CA TYR A 160 6.44 -5.84 -3.84
C TYR A 160 6.97 -4.85 -2.78
N SER A 161 6.83 -5.16 -1.49
CA SER A 161 7.29 -4.32 -0.37
C SER A 161 8.76 -4.55 0.01
N HIS A 162 9.50 -5.37 -0.74
CA HIS A 162 10.94 -5.53 -0.51
C HIS A 162 11.72 -4.24 -0.72
N ARG A 163 12.99 -4.21 -0.32
CA ARG A 163 13.78 -2.97 -0.40
C ARG A 163 13.81 -2.43 -1.83
N ASP A 164 13.91 -1.12 -1.97
CA ASP A 164 14.17 -0.49 -3.26
C ASP A 164 15.68 -0.58 -3.51
N ASN A 165 16.10 -1.65 -4.20
CA ASN A 165 17.49 -1.92 -4.51
C ASN A 165 17.58 -2.68 -5.84
N PRO A 166 18.77 -2.75 -6.49
CA PRO A 166 18.91 -3.33 -7.83
C PRO A 166 18.35 -4.75 -7.94
N VAL A 167 18.60 -5.60 -6.95
CA VAL A 167 18.12 -7.00 -6.94
C VAL A 167 16.60 -7.08 -6.96
N HIS A 168 15.91 -6.42 -6.02
CA HIS A 168 14.44 -6.47 -5.98
C HIS A 168 13.80 -5.70 -7.13
N ASN A 169 14.48 -4.68 -7.66
CA ASN A 169 14.02 -3.96 -8.84
C ASN A 169 14.12 -4.84 -10.09
N ALA A 170 15.16 -5.68 -10.22
CA ALA A 170 15.24 -6.70 -11.26
C ALA A 170 14.13 -7.75 -11.13
N VAL A 171 13.81 -8.19 -9.91
CA VAL A 171 12.68 -9.11 -9.66
C VAL A 171 11.35 -8.48 -10.06
N ARG A 172 11.06 -7.23 -9.64
CA ARG A 172 9.85 -6.49 -10.03
C ARG A 172 9.76 -6.31 -11.54
N TRP A 173 10.88 -6.01 -12.19
CA TRP A 173 10.98 -5.92 -13.64
C TRP A 173 10.67 -7.26 -14.31
N GLY A 174 11.18 -8.38 -13.80
CA GLY A 174 10.91 -9.72 -14.32
C GLY A 174 9.44 -10.10 -14.17
N ILE A 175 8.85 -9.78 -13.01
CA ILE A 175 7.42 -9.97 -12.72
C ILE A 175 6.56 -9.25 -13.77
N ARG A 176 6.94 -8.03 -14.17
CA ARG A 176 6.23 -7.26 -15.19
C ARG A 176 6.36 -7.84 -16.60
N ARG A 177 7.40 -8.63 -16.90
CA ARG A 177 7.70 -9.08 -18.27
C ARG A 177 7.31 -10.50 -18.59
N SER A 178 7.22 -11.39 -17.60
CA SER A 178 6.97 -12.81 -17.87
C SER A 178 5.95 -13.44 -16.90
N ALA A 179 4.92 -14.05 -17.46
CA ALA A 179 3.93 -14.82 -16.70
C ALA A 179 4.53 -16.03 -15.99
N LEU A 180 5.50 -16.70 -16.62
CA LEU A 180 6.23 -17.81 -16.02
C LEU A 180 7.08 -17.31 -14.86
N PHE A 181 7.77 -16.19 -15.04
CA PHE A 181 8.56 -15.59 -13.97
C PHE A 181 7.68 -15.15 -12.80
N ARG A 182 6.46 -14.64 -13.02
CA ARG A 182 5.51 -14.36 -11.93
C ARG A 182 5.22 -15.58 -11.06
N ARG A 183 5.05 -16.76 -11.67
CA ARG A 183 4.86 -18.02 -10.92
C ARG A 183 6.11 -18.38 -10.12
N ALA A 184 7.28 -18.28 -10.74
CA ALA A 184 8.55 -18.57 -10.08
C ALA A 184 8.84 -17.59 -8.93
N ALA A 185 8.58 -16.30 -9.13
CA ALA A 185 8.84 -15.24 -8.16
C ALA A 185 8.06 -15.42 -6.86
N VAL A 186 6.82 -15.93 -6.91
CA VAL A 186 6.06 -16.26 -5.70
C VAL A 186 6.77 -17.35 -4.89
N ARG A 187 7.24 -18.42 -5.54
CA ARG A 187 7.98 -19.50 -4.87
C ARG A 187 9.32 -19.01 -4.34
N LEU A 188 10.04 -18.23 -5.14
CA LEU A 188 11.33 -17.65 -4.77
C LEU A 188 11.19 -16.78 -3.51
N ASP A 189 10.15 -15.95 -3.47
CA ASP A 189 9.84 -15.11 -2.31
C ASP A 189 9.56 -15.96 -1.06
N ASP A 190 8.81 -17.05 -1.21
CA ASP A 190 8.52 -17.97 -0.09
C ASP A 190 9.75 -18.75 0.37
N VAL A 191 10.70 -19.08 -0.52
CA VAL A 191 11.98 -19.73 -0.16
C VAL A 191 12.89 -18.77 0.63
N PHE A 192 13.08 -17.54 0.16
CA PHE A 192 14.02 -16.61 0.80
C PHE A 192 13.44 -15.87 2.01
N TYR A 193 12.13 -15.62 2.01
CA TYR A 193 11.48 -14.82 3.05
C TYR A 193 10.47 -15.63 3.88
N GLY A 194 10.17 -16.87 3.53
CA GLY A 194 9.17 -17.70 4.20
C GLY A 194 7.75 -17.29 3.83
N ARG A 195 6.81 -18.24 3.79
CA ARG A 195 5.39 -17.97 3.50
C ARG A 195 4.72 -17.09 4.56
N ARG A 196 5.07 -17.32 5.83
CA ARG A 196 4.54 -16.62 7.01
C ARG A 196 5.68 -16.05 7.87
N PRO A 197 6.40 -15.02 7.40
CA PRO A 197 7.58 -14.49 8.10
C PRO A 197 7.20 -13.84 9.42
N ILE A 198 7.90 -14.14 10.51
CA ILE A 198 7.67 -13.46 11.80
C ILE A 198 7.92 -11.94 11.65
N PRO A 199 7.13 -11.06 12.30
CA PRO A 199 7.41 -9.63 12.35
C PRO A 199 8.88 -9.36 12.71
N ARG A 200 9.54 -8.43 12.01
CA ARG A 200 10.91 -8.06 12.36
C ARG A 200 10.93 -7.18 13.60
N SER A 201 12.06 -7.13 14.27
CA SER A 201 12.27 -6.16 15.35
C SER A 201 12.12 -4.72 14.84
N GLY A 202 11.54 -3.88 15.71
CA GLY A 202 11.50 -2.44 15.49
C GLY A 202 12.90 -1.82 15.48
N PRO A 203 13.03 -0.56 15.02
CA PRO A 203 14.27 0.20 15.20
C PRO A 203 14.73 0.20 16.67
N PRO A 204 16.05 0.27 16.96
CA PRO A 204 16.56 0.21 18.33
C PRO A 204 15.90 1.21 19.29
N TRP A 205 15.61 2.43 18.82
CA TRP A 205 14.95 3.50 19.58
C TRP A 205 13.48 3.21 19.94
N THR A 206 12.88 2.16 19.39
CA THR A 206 11.50 1.72 19.72
C THR A 206 11.46 0.61 20.77
N ARG A 207 12.62 0.14 21.25
CA ARG A 207 12.69 -0.89 22.29
C ARG A 207 12.30 -0.25 23.61
N VAL A 208 11.27 -0.77 24.26
CA VAL A 208 10.92 -0.40 25.63
C VAL A 208 12.05 -0.89 26.52
N VAL A 209 12.77 0.04 27.16
CA VAL A 209 13.72 -0.31 28.22
C VAL A 209 12.85 -0.61 29.43
N SER A 210 12.69 -1.89 29.77
CA SER A 210 12.08 -2.26 31.05
C SER A 210 12.99 -1.74 32.15
N HIS A 211 12.59 -0.65 32.81
CA HIS A 211 13.20 -0.30 34.08
C HIS A 211 12.71 -1.33 35.10
N PRO A 212 13.61 -2.04 35.80
CA PRO A 212 13.20 -2.87 36.92
C PRO A 212 12.51 -1.95 37.93
N HIS A 213 11.27 -2.30 38.28
CA HIS A 213 10.56 -1.72 39.42
C HIS A 213 11.22 -2.14 40.73
#